data_AF-A0A5C1Q6Z0-F1
#
_entry.id   AF-A0A5C1Q6Z0-F1
#
_cell.length_a   1.000
_cell.length_b   1.000
_cell.length_c   1.000
_cell.angle_alpha   90.00
_cell.angle_beta   90.00
_cell.angle_gamma   90.00
#
_symmetry.space_group_name_H-M   'P 1'
#
loop_
_entity.id
_entity.type
_entity.pdbx_description
1 polymer ?
#
loop_
_entity_poly.entity_id
_entity_poly.type
_entity_poly.pdbx_seq_one_letter_code
_entity_poly.pdbx_strand_id
1 'polypeptide(L)'
;MLAAVQQHIDLVVGQPGLHLRQAMDHADAVAVAAHQRLQSGGVAERQAGQQKMPGGGGRARGQSGQRRQREVMRDGSFHGDRAYRDVDVTMPRTGPPGPPGLPALTFASPMPGSGLRSRPFRHRSIPDPQPMNNAATSPVPPDAAALAALQAFLTDLPAGAMTLERLDGFLSALNCAASPPGPSVWLAQVWGESAEAQVSFENEAQARAIAGTLMKLHESIGAALERGGRGGASHRPRLALRPDGLPGGNDWASGFVLGMQIAPEGWQPLLADDEAGQALVPIMMLHHEHDEDEALRPPPIDAAMRAELPEVLADVLLQLHQQLAPARRELQRSERQALTFRRSAPKVGRNDPCPCGSGRKYKACCALQAG
;
A
#
# COMPACT_ATOMS: atom_id res chain seq x y z
N MET A 1 21.07 -16.05 -11.49
CA MET A 1 20.31 -15.53 -10.34
C MET A 1 18.80 -15.64 -10.59
N LEU A 2 18.24 -14.94 -11.59
CA LEU A 2 16.83 -15.09 -12.01
C LEU A 2 16.45 -16.51 -12.49
N ALA A 3 17.32 -17.20 -13.23
CA ALA A 3 16.98 -18.52 -13.79
C ALA A 3 16.79 -19.64 -12.75
N ALA A 4 17.53 -19.61 -11.63
CA ALA A 4 17.41 -20.62 -10.57
C ALA A 4 16.26 -20.32 -9.59
N VAL A 5 15.91 -19.04 -9.43
CA VAL A 5 14.73 -18.57 -8.68
C VAL A 5 13.47 -18.90 -9.48
N GLN A 6 13.46 -18.65 -10.80
CA GLN A 6 12.37 -19.02 -11.69
C GLN A 6 12.16 -20.54 -11.79
N GLN A 7 13.23 -21.34 -11.85
CA GLN A 7 13.12 -22.81 -11.92
C GLN A 7 12.54 -23.43 -10.62
N HIS A 8 12.68 -22.76 -9.48
CA HIS A 8 12.05 -23.18 -8.21
C HIS A 8 10.61 -22.66 -8.09
N ILE A 9 10.34 -21.46 -8.61
CA ILE A 9 8.99 -20.90 -8.78
C ILE A 9 8.14 -21.80 -9.71
N ASP A 10 8.66 -22.25 -10.84
CA ASP A 10 7.92 -23.08 -11.81
C ASP A 10 7.62 -24.50 -11.29
N LEU A 11 8.44 -25.03 -10.36
CA LEU A 11 8.21 -26.32 -9.70
C LEU A 11 7.18 -26.25 -8.56
N VAL A 12 6.93 -25.06 -8.01
CA VAL A 12 6.09 -24.85 -6.80
C VAL A 12 4.77 -24.12 -7.13
N VAL A 13 4.74 -23.26 -8.16
CA VAL A 13 3.57 -22.48 -8.61
C VAL A 13 2.57 -23.30 -9.43
N GLY A 14 2.83 -24.59 -9.65
CA GLY A 14 1.89 -25.51 -10.32
C GLY A 14 0.65 -25.91 -9.51
N GLN A 15 0.42 -25.39 -8.31
CA GLN A 15 -0.72 -25.74 -7.46
C GLN A 15 -1.54 -24.49 -7.08
N PRO A 16 -2.81 -24.39 -7.49
CA PRO A 16 -3.68 -23.28 -7.12
C PRO A 16 -4.10 -23.39 -5.64
N GLY A 17 -3.74 -22.40 -4.80
CA GLY A 17 -4.27 -22.26 -3.43
C GLY A 17 -3.26 -21.94 -2.31
N LEU A 18 -2.28 -21.07 -2.52
CA LEU A 18 -1.33 -20.67 -1.47
C LEU A 18 -2.02 -19.82 -0.37
N HIS A 19 -2.08 -20.36 0.86
CA HIS A 19 -2.52 -19.64 2.05
C HIS A 19 -1.46 -18.60 2.47
N LEU A 20 -1.89 -17.42 2.93
CA LEU A 20 -1.02 -16.30 3.35
C LEU A 20 0.12 -16.71 4.28
N ARG A 21 -0.10 -17.69 5.17
CA ARG A 21 0.94 -18.19 6.07
C ARG A 21 2.13 -18.78 5.33
N GLN A 22 1.88 -19.54 4.25
CA GLN A 22 2.93 -20.08 3.39
C GLN A 22 3.59 -18.99 2.54
N ALA A 23 2.88 -17.90 2.21
CA ALA A 23 3.46 -16.74 1.52
C ALA A 23 4.35 -15.90 2.46
N MET A 24 4.02 -15.83 3.75
CA MET A 24 4.85 -15.22 4.79
C MET A 24 6.08 -16.08 5.08
N ASP A 25 5.90 -17.40 5.27
CA ASP A 25 7.02 -18.35 5.39
C ASP A 25 7.93 -18.30 4.15
N HIS A 26 7.37 -17.98 2.97
CA HIS A 26 8.11 -17.79 1.72
C HIS A 26 8.86 -16.46 1.65
N ALA A 27 8.26 -15.35 2.11
CA ALA A 27 8.93 -14.06 2.23
C ALA A 27 10.10 -14.14 3.24
N ASP A 28 9.91 -14.88 4.33
CA ASP A 28 10.95 -15.19 5.32
C ASP A 28 12.09 -15.98 4.66
N ALA A 29 11.78 -17.01 3.86
CA ALA A 29 12.78 -17.77 3.11
C ALA A 29 13.51 -16.96 2.02
N VAL A 30 12.82 -16.04 1.34
CA VAL A 30 13.39 -15.15 0.31
C VAL A 30 14.35 -14.14 0.94
N ALA A 31 14.00 -13.55 2.09
CA ALA A 31 14.87 -12.64 2.84
C ALA A 31 16.14 -13.35 3.35
N VAL A 32 16.00 -14.58 3.87
CA VAL A 32 17.12 -15.43 4.32
C VAL A 32 18.02 -15.84 3.13
N ALA A 33 17.46 -16.20 1.99
CA ALA A 33 18.22 -16.59 0.80
C ALA A 33 18.94 -15.41 0.12
N ALA A 34 18.36 -14.21 0.12
CA ALA A 34 19.01 -12.99 -0.34
C ALA A 34 20.24 -12.65 0.53
N HIS A 35 20.13 -12.86 1.84
CA HIS A 35 21.22 -12.67 2.81
C HIS A 35 22.40 -13.64 2.59
N GLN A 36 22.14 -14.94 2.40
CA GLN A 36 23.19 -15.94 2.17
C GLN A 36 24.01 -15.68 0.89
N ARG A 37 23.39 -15.11 -0.15
CA ARG A 37 24.09 -14.80 -1.42
C ARG A 37 25.00 -13.59 -1.31
N LEU A 38 24.61 -12.56 -0.55
CA LEU A 38 25.47 -11.41 -0.25
C LEU A 38 26.74 -11.83 0.50
N GLN A 39 26.64 -12.81 1.39
CA GLN A 39 27.81 -13.40 2.05
C GLN A 39 28.70 -14.19 1.09
N SER A 40 28.13 -15.00 0.19
CA SER A 40 28.92 -15.78 -0.79
C SER A 40 29.57 -14.92 -1.90
N GLY A 41 28.93 -13.83 -2.31
CA GLY A 41 29.46 -12.87 -3.29
C GLY A 41 30.63 -12.04 -2.75
N GLY A 42 30.58 -11.66 -1.47
CA GLY A 42 31.67 -10.94 -0.79
C GLY A 42 32.88 -11.81 -0.40
N VAL A 43 32.74 -13.14 -0.42
CA VAL A 43 33.85 -14.08 -0.15
C VAL A 43 34.65 -14.41 -1.41
N ALA A 44 34.01 -14.44 -2.59
CA ALA A 44 34.70 -14.68 -3.86
C ALA A 44 35.65 -13.53 -4.25
N GLU A 45 35.28 -12.27 -3.98
CA GLU A 45 36.17 -11.11 -4.22
C GLU A 45 37.34 -11.01 -3.22
N ARG A 46 37.16 -11.49 -1.98
CA ARG A 46 38.26 -11.52 -0.99
C ARG A 46 39.25 -12.65 -1.20
N GLN A 47 38.82 -13.79 -1.75
CA GLN A 47 39.73 -14.90 -2.08
C GLN A 47 40.49 -14.69 -3.40
N ALA A 48 39.94 -13.93 -4.36
CA ALA A 48 40.65 -13.58 -5.59
C ALA A 48 41.80 -12.57 -5.37
N GLY A 49 41.76 -11.79 -4.28
CA GLY A 49 42.80 -10.81 -3.93
C GLY A 49 44.01 -11.36 -3.15
N GLN A 50 43.99 -12.62 -2.70
CA GLN A 50 45.04 -13.19 -1.84
C GLN A 50 45.89 -14.29 -2.49
N GLN A 51 45.71 -14.60 -3.78
CA GLN A 51 46.52 -15.61 -4.48
C GLN A 51 47.18 -15.09 -5.75
N LYS A 52 48.35 -14.44 -5.60
CA LYS A 52 49.50 -14.31 -6.53
C LYS A 52 50.43 -13.22 -5.95
N MET A 53 51.64 -13.47 -5.44
CA MET A 53 52.84 -13.98 -6.13
C MET A 53 53.95 -14.38 -5.13
N PRO A 54 54.96 -15.18 -5.54
CA PRO A 54 56.06 -15.69 -4.70
C PRO A 54 57.25 -14.72 -4.60
N GLY A 55 58.15 -15.03 -3.65
CA GLY A 55 59.28 -14.19 -3.25
C GLY A 55 60.51 -14.15 -4.16
N GLY A 56 61.48 -13.34 -3.74
CA GLY A 56 62.83 -13.23 -4.31
C GLY A 56 63.49 -11.90 -3.95
N GLY A 57 64.64 -11.93 -3.28
CA GLY A 57 65.31 -10.76 -2.70
C GLY A 57 66.19 -9.95 -3.66
N GLY A 58 66.88 -8.93 -3.12
CA GLY A 58 67.98 -8.26 -3.82
C GLY A 58 68.08 -6.75 -3.60
N ARG A 59 69.26 -6.30 -3.16
CA ARG A 59 69.64 -4.94 -2.75
C ARG A 59 69.82 -3.91 -3.90
N ALA A 60 69.65 -2.63 -3.49
CA ALA A 60 70.52 -1.45 -3.73
C ALA A 60 70.31 -0.46 -4.91
N ARG A 61 70.18 0.81 -4.48
CA ARG A 61 70.69 2.11 -5.00
C ARG A 61 70.15 2.69 -6.32
N GLY A 62 69.80 3.99 -6.27
CA GLY A 62 70.04 4.92 -7.40
C GLY A 62 69.00 6.03 -7.63
N GLN A 63 69.23 7.18 -6.99
CA GLN A 63 69.01 8.59 -7.39
C GLN A 63 68.05 8.99 -8.54
N SER A 64 67.29 10.07 -8.23
CA SER A 64 67.05 11.31 -9.01
C SER A 64 66.26 11.28 -10.33
N GLY A 65 65.41 12.29 -10.53
CA GLY A 65 65.12 12.78 -11.88
C GLY A 65 63.70 13.28 -12.11
N GLN A 66 63.56 14.60 -12.14
CA GLN A 66 62.39 15.39 -12.54
C GLN A 66 61.82 15.08 -13.95
N ARG A 67 60.57 15.57 -14.13
CA ARG A 67 60.00 16.29 -15.30
C ARG A 67 59.22 15.52 -16.40
N ARG A 68 57.95 15.94 -16.49
CA ARG A 68 57.19 16.49 -17.63
C ARG A 68 56.79 15.60 -18.83
N GLN A 69 55.46 15.60 -19.01
CA GLN A 69 54.66 15.97 -20.20
C GLN A 69 54.65 15.06 -21.45
N ARG A 70 53.40 14.79 -21.88
CA ARG A 70 52.87 14.85 -23.28
C ARG A 70 53.41 13.76 -24.24
N GLU A 71 52.67 13.16 -25.18
CA GLU A 71 51.34 13.35 -25.79
C GLU A 71 51.24 12.30 -26.94
N VAL A 72 50.07 12.23 -27.59
CA VAL A 72 49.84 11.87 -29.02
C VAL A 72 49.77 10.38 -29.47
N MET A 73 48.58 10.05 -30.04
CA MET A 73 48.32 9.21 -31.25
C MET A 73 48.67 7.71 -31.25
N ARG A 74 48.07 6.81 -32.05
CA ARG A 74 46.88 6.70 -32.91
C ARG A 74 46.84 5.22 -33.34
N ASP A 75 45.68 4.80 -33.83
CA ASP A 75 45.45 3.75 -34.84
C ASP A 75 45.69 2.27 -34.51
N GLY A 76 44.65 1.49 -34.79
CA GLY A 76 44.66 0.04 -34.80
C GLY A 76 43.29 -0.53 -35.11
N SER A 77 42.80 -0.30 -36.33
CA SER A 77 41.64 -0.98 -36.90
C SER A 77 41.81 -2.50 -36.86
N PHE A 78 40.72 -3.24 -36.60
CA PHE A 78 40.51 -4.51 -37.28
C PHE A 78 39.02 -4.77 -37.55
N HIS A 79 38.76 -5.09 -38.81
CA HIS A 79 37.47 -5.38 -39.42
C HIS A 79 36.91 -6.74 -38.99
N GLY A 80 35.59 -6.85 -39.06
CA GLY A 80 34.84 -8.11 -38.96
C GLY A 80 33.44 -7.96 -39.54
N ASP A 81 33.36 -7.74 -40.85
CA ASP A 81 32.13 -7.89 -41.64
C ASP A 81 31.60 -9.33 -41.57
N ARG A 82 30.31 -9.50 -41.29
CA ARG A 82 29.40 -10.20 -42.23
C ARG A 82 27.93 -9.99 -41.88
N ALA A 83 27.24 -9.44 -42.87
CA ALA A 83 25.81 -9.32 -43.00
C ALA A 83 25.09 -10.68 -43.11
N TYR A 84 23.86 -10.72 -42.60
CA TYR A 84 22.80 -11.53 -43.19
C TYR A 84 21.53 -10.68 -43.34
N ARG A 85 20.85 -10.91 -44.46
CA ARG A 85 19.91 -10.04 -45.17
C ARG A 85 18.51 -9.94 -44.58
N ASP A 86 17.90 -8.80 -44.93
CA ASP A 86 16.49 -8.51 -45.21
C ASP A 86 15.54 -9.71 -45.31
N VAL A 87 14.44 -9.61 -44.57
CA VAL A 87 13.14 -10.15 -44.98
C VAL A 87 12.10 -9.06 -44.78
N ASP A 88 11.69 -8.51 -45.93
CA ASP A 88 10.55 -7.64 -46.14
C ASP A 88 9.26 -8.45 -45.86
N VAL A 89 8.41 -8.00 -44.93
CA VAL A 89 7.06 -8.56 -44.73
C VAL A 89 6.05 -7.42 -44.67
N THR A 90 5.55 -7.10 -45.86
CA THR A 90 4.29 -6.40 -46.09
C THR A 90 3.13 -7.34 -45.78
N MET A 91 2.24 -6.95 -44.86
CA MET A 91 0.98 -7.66 -44.58
C MET A 91 -0.21 -6.88 -45.17
N PRO A 92 -1.09 -7.50 -45.99
CA PRO A 92 -2.30 -6.86 -46.48
C PRO A 92 -3.44 -6.95 -45.45
N ARG A 93 -4.13 -5.83 -45.20
CA ARG A 93 -5.41 -5.78 -44.47
C ARG A 93 -6.55 -5.72 -45.47
N THR A 94 -7.35 -6.78 -45.57
CA THR A 94 -8.65 -6.77 -46.27
C THR A 94 -9.75 -7.16 -45.29
N GLY A 95 -10.56 -6.18 -44.89
CA GLY A 95 -11.87 -6.40 -44.26
C GLY A 95 -13.00 -6.02 -45.24
N PRO A 96 -14.18 -6.66 -45.16
CA PRO A 96 -15.24 -6.48 -46.15
C PRO A 96 -15.99 -5.12 -46.04
N PRO A 97 -16.57 -4.62 -47.15
CA PRO A 97 -17.09 -3.26 -47.26
C PRO A 97 -18.49 -3.07 -46.68
N GLY A 98 -18.71 -1.89 -46.06
CA GLY A 98 -20.03 -1.41 -45.63
C GLY A 98 -20.84 -0.81 -46.79
N PRO A 99 -22.18 -0.87 -46.76
CA PRO A 99 -23.02 -0.37 -47.84
C PRO A 99 -23.18 1.17 -47.85
N PRO A 100 -23.51 1.76 -49.03
CA PRO A 100 -23.25 3.16 -49.36
C PRO A 100 -24.36 4.14 -48.93
N GLY A 101 -23.94 5.38 -48.69
CA GLY A 101 -24.81 6.52 -48.40
C GLY A 101 -25.56 7.05 -49.63
N LEU A 102 -26.73 7.63 -49.37
CA LEU A 102 -27.60 8.38 -50.28
C LEU A 102 -28.24 9.55 -49.48
N PRO A 103 -28.71 10.63 -50.13
CA PRO A 103 -28.04 11.93 -50.10
C PRO A 103 -28.78 12.98 -49.26
N ALA A 104 -28.10 14.11 -49.04
CA ALA A 104 -28.66 15.32 -48.47
C ALA A 104 -29.83 15.85 -49.33
N LEU A 105 -31.00 16.02 -48.69
CA LEU A 105 -32.11 16.80 -49.24
C LEU A 105 -32.45 17.95 -48.28
N THR A 106 -32.27 19.13 -48.84
CA THR A 106 -32.73 20.45 -48.41
C THR A 106 -34.27 20.51 -48.35
N PHE A 107 -34.81 21.00 -47.24
CA PHE A 107 -36.16 21.60 -47.14
C PHE A 107 -36.08 22.70 -46.07
N ALA A 108 -36.06 23.98 -46.48
CA ALA A 108 -37.22 24.86 -46.69
C ALA A 108 -37.65 25.60 -45.41
N SER A 109 -37.52 26.93 -45.44
CA SER A 109 -37.98 27.88 -44.43
C SER A 109 -39.51 27.80 -44.18
N PRO A 110 -40.00 28.28 -43.02
CA PRO A 110 -41.36 28.05 -42.55
C PRO A 110 -42.36 29.12 -43.05
N MET A 111 -43.63 28.72 -43.21
CA MET A 111 -44.78 29.63 -43.34
C MET A 111 -45.32 30.08 -41.96
N PRO A 112 -46.01 31.24 -41.86
CA PRO A 112 -46.35 31.89 -40.59
C PRO A 112 -47.80 31.69 -40.14
N GLY A 113 -48.05 31.93 -38.84
CA GLY A 113 -49.37 32.00 -38.20
C GLY A 113 -49.53 30.95 -37.10
N SER A 114 -50.00 31.22 -35.89
CA SER A 114 -50.69 32.37 -35.32
C SER A 114 -50.51 32.30 -33.79
N GLY A 115 -50.36 33.47 -33.16
CA GLY A 115 -49.85 33.59 -31.81
C GLY A 115 -50.80 33.17 -30.69
N LEU A 116 -50.20 32.69 -29.59
CA LEU A 116 -50.66 32.95 -28.23
C LEU A 116 -49.44 33.26 -27.36
N ARG A 117 -49.45 34.48 -26.81
CA ARG A 117 -48.42 35.04 -25.94
C ARG A 117 -48.26 34.18 -24.69
N SER A 118 -47.08 33.59 -24.51
CA SER A 118 -46.65 33.07 -23.20
C SER A 118 -45.53 33.97 -22.69
N ARG A 119 -45.78 34.60 -21.54
CA ARG A 119 -44.82 35.45 -20.81
C ARG A 119 -43.52 34.66 -20.60
N PRO A 120 -42.32 35.25 -20.78
CA PRO A 120 -41.09 34.56 -20.44
C PRO A 120 -41.07 34.35 -18.92
N PHE A 121 -41.26 33.10 -18.50
CA PHE A 121 -40.91 32.66 -17.16
C PHE A 121 -39.40 32.84 -17.06
N ARG A 122 -38.94 33.78 -16.22
CA ARG A 122 -37.54 33.84 -15.83
C ARG A 122 -37.24 32.51 -15.15
N HIS A 123 -36.53 31.61 -15.82
CA HIS A 123 -35.80 30.56 -15.13
C HIS A 123 -34.88 31.28 -14.15
N ARG A 124 -35.25 31.28 -12.88
CA ARG A 124 -34.29 31.52 -11.82
C ARG A 124 -33.34 30.33 -11.95
N SER A 125 -32.18 30.54 -12.58
CA SER A 125 -31.13 29.54 -12.62
C SER A 125 -30.92 29.09 -11.18
N ILE A 126 -31.28 27.84 -10.89
CA ILE A 126 -30.82 27.21 -9.66
C ILE A 126 -29.30 27.18 -9.83
N PRO A 127 -28.53 27.86 -8.96
CA PRO A 127 -27.08 27.76 -9.02
C PRO A 127 -26.73 26.29 -8.97
N ASP A 128 -25.83 25.82 -9.84
CA ASP A 128 -25.25 24.49 -9.67
C ASP A 128 -24.87 24.32 -8.20
N PRO A 129 -25.25 23.21 -7.54
CA PRO A 129 -24.81 22.96 -6.19
C PRO A 129 -23.29 23.01 -6.21
N GLN A 130 -22.74 24.09 -5.68
CA GLN A 130 -21.31 24.22 -5.43
C GLN A 130 -20.90 22.92 -4.73
N PRO A 131 -19.83 22.24 -5.18
CA PRO A 131 -19.36 21.06 -4.47
C PRO A 131 -19.19 21.50 -3.02
N MET A 132 -19.98 20.93 -2.12
CA MET A 132 -19.87 21.24 -0.72
C MET A 132 -18.43 20.93 -0.37
N ASN A 133 -17.66 21.99 -0.14
CA ASN A 133 -16.33 21.87 0.39
C ASN A 133 -16.53 21.43 1.83
N ASN A 134 -16.80 20.13 2.02
CA ASN A 134 -16.46 19.44 3.24
C ASN A 134 -14.95 19.52 3.29
N ALA A 135 -14.45 20.67 3.76
CA ALA A 135 -13.16 20.71 4.42
C ALA A 135 -13.32 19.75 5.59
N ALA A 136 -13.06 18.47 5.35
CA ALA A 136 -13.00 17.46 6.38
C ALA A 136 -11.99 18.01 7.38
N THR A 137 -12.49 18.48 8.53
CA THR A 137 -11.65 18.88 9.64
C THR A 137 -10.72 17.72 9.90
N SER A 138 -9.41 17.95 9.74
CA SER A 138 -8.41 16.92 9.99
C SER A 138 -8.67 16.34 11.39
N PRO A 139 -8.67 15.01 11.55
CA PRO A 139 -8.92 14.38 12.85
C PRO A 139 -8.02 15.02 13.91
N VAL A 140 -8.61 15.39 15.04
CA VAL A 140 -7.84 15.90 16.18
C VAL A 140 -7.16 14.71 16.84
N PRO A 141 -5.81 14.66 16.90
CA PRO A 141 -5.10 13.57 17.54
C PRO A 141 -5.46 13.51 19.03
N PRO A 142 -5.42 12.32 19.65
CA PRO A 142 -5.57 12.22 21.10
C PRO A 142 -4.49 13.04 21.79
N ASP A 143 -4.89 13.77 22.83
CA ASP A 143 -3.94 14.53 23.65
C ASP A 143 -3.08 13.60 24.52
N ALA A 144 -2.06 14.18 25.15
CA ALA A 144 -1.12 13.44 25.98
C ALA A 144 -1.80 12.77 27.19
N ALA A 145 -2.84 13.38 27.76
CA ALA A 145 -3.55 12.83 28.91
C ALA A 145 -4.39 11.61 28.51
N ALA A 146 -5.08 11.68 27.36
CA ALA A 146 -5.83 10.56 26.81
C ALA A 146 -4.91 9.39 26.45
N LEU A 147 -3.74 9.66 25.86
CA LEU A 147 -2.74 8.62 25.56
C LEU A 147 -2.15 8.00 26.82
N ALA A 148 -1.87 8.79 27.85
CA ALA A 148 -1.40 8.28 29.14
C ALA A 148 -2.46 7.39 29.83
N ALA A 149 -3.73 7.81 29.79
CA ALA A 149 -4.85 7.01 30.30
C ALA A 149 -5.02 5.70 29.53
N LEU A 150 -4.89 5.72 28.20
CA LEU A 150 -4.92 4.52 27.37
C LEU A 150 -3.74 3.58 27.68
N GLN A 151 -2.52 4.10 27.80
CA GLN A 151 -1.35 3.32 28.17
C GLN A 151 -1.54 2.64 29.53
N ALA A 152 -1.98 3.40 30.54
CA ALA A 152 -2.22 2.86 31.87
C ALA A 152 -3.27 1.74 31.84
N PHE A 153 -4.41 1.99 31.17
CA PHE A 153 -5.46 1.01 31.00
C PHE A 153 -4.96 -0.28 30.34
N LEU A 154 -4.22 -0.18 29.23
CA LEU A 154 -3.67 -1.34 28.53
C LEU A 154 -2.63 -2.09 29.36
N THR A 155 -1.88 -1.39 30.22
CA THR A 155 -0.86 -2.00 31.11
C THR A 155 -1.50 -2.83 32.22
N ASP A 156 -2.68 -2.42 32.69
CA ASP A 156 -3.41 -3.10 33.76
C ASP A 156 -4.19 -4.34 33.27
N LEU A 157 -4.31 -4.53 31.96
CA LEU A 157 -4.96 -5.69 31.37
C LEU A 157 -4.09 -6.97 31.48
N PRO A 158 -4.73 -8.16 31.49
CA PRO A 158 -4.01 -9.42 31.53
C PRO A 158 -3.11 -9.63 30.30
N ALA A 159 -2.21 -10.60 30.41
CA ALA A 159 -1.29 -10.96 29.33
C ALA A 159 -2.04 -11.20 28.01
N GLY A 160 -1.58 -10.54 26.95
CA GLY A 160 -2.17 -10.61 25.61
C GLY A 160 -2.69 -9.27 25.08
N ALA A 161 -3.03 -8.32 25.95
CA ALA A 161 -3.37 -6.96 25.52
C ALA A 161 -2.17 -6.28 24.86
N MET A 162 -2.43 -5.40 23.88
CA MET A 162 -1.38 -4.64 23.21
C MET A 162 -0.82 -3.55 24.12
N THR A 163 0.50 -3.35 24.09
CA THR A 163 1.13 -2.11 24.56
C THR A 163 0.76 -0.95 23.62
N LEU A 164 0.90 0.31 24.05
CA LEU A 164 0.65 1.45 23.15
C LEU A 164 1.59 1.45 21.95
N GLU A 165 2.83 0.98 22.13
CA GLU A 165 3.80 0.80 21.05
C GLU A 165 3.31 -0.23 20.02
N ARG A 166 2.88 -1.42 20.47
CA ARG A 166 2.31 -2.45 19.60
C ARG A 166 1.03 -1.99 18.91
N LEU A 167 0.17 -1.28 19.62
CA LEU A 167 -1.05 -0.70 19.07
C LEU A 167 -0.75 0.32 17.96
N ASP A 168 0.25 1.19 18.12
CA ASP A 168 0.63 2.17 17.11
C ASP A 168 1.08 1.47 15.81
N GLY A 169 1.89 0.42 15.90
CA GLY A 169 2.32 -0.37 14.74
C GLY A 169 1.16 -1.11 14.07
N PHE A 170 0.29 -1.72 14.87
CA PHE A 170 -0.92 -2.38 14.39
C PHE A 170 -1.85 -1.43 13.62
N LEU A 171 -2.18 -0.27 14.20
CA LEU A 171 -3.01 0.73 13.54
C LEU A 171 -2.32 1.33 12.31
N SER A 172 -0.99 1.42 12.30
CA SER A 172 -0.23 1.88 11.13
C SER A 172 -0.35 0.91 9.97
N ALA A 173 -0.24 -0.40 10.21
CA ALA A 173 -0.46 -1.43 9.20
C ALA A 173 -1.90 -1.38 8.65
N LEU A 174 -2.91 -1.25 9.51
CA LEU A 174 -4.31 -1.13 9.07
C LEU A 174 -4.57 0.09 8.20
N ASN A 175 -3.91 1.22 8.48
CA ASN A 175 -4.00 2.40 7.63
C ASN A 175 -3.24 2.26 6.30
N CYS A 176 -2.30 1.32 6.20
CA CYS A 176 -1.61 0.98 4.94
C CYS A 176 -2.36 -0.08 4.13
N ALA A 177 -3.08 -0.99 4.79
CA ALA A 177 -3.74 -2.16 4.20
C ALA A 177 -4.78 -1.79 3.15
N ALA A 178 -4.93 -2.64 2.13
CA ALA A 178 -5.83 -2.34 1.01
C ALA A 178 -7.30 -2.53 1.34
N SER A 179 -7.62 -3.49 2.21
CA SER A 179 -8.96 -3.68 2.77
C SER A 179 -8.82 -4.00 4.27
N PRO A 180 -8.70 -2.98 5.15
CA PRO A 180 -8.65 -3.24 6.58
C PRO A 180 -10.02 -3.72 7.09
N PRO A 181 -10.05 -4.64 8.07
CA PRO A 181 -11.30 -5.11 8.66
C PRO A 181 -12.02 -3.99 9.43
N GLY A 182 -13.32 -4.16 9.65
CA GLY A 182 -14.13 -3.17 10.37
C GLY A 182 -13.74 -3.03 11.86
N PRO A 183 -14.15 -1.93 12.53
CA PRO A 183 -13.77 -1.63 13.91
C PRO A 183 -13.94 -2.76 14.91
N SER A 184 -15.06 -3.48 14.85
CA SER A 184 -15.31 -4.58 15.79
C SER A 184 -14.27 -5.70 15.72
N VAL A 185 -13.74 -5.98 14.52
CA VAL A 185 -12.79 -7.08 14.30
C VAL A 185 -11.40 -6.68 14.82
N TRP A 186 -10.91 -5.49 14.44
CA TRP A 186 -9.59 -5.07 14.88
C TRP A 186 -9.58 -4.63 16.36
N LEU A 187 -10.67 -4.08 16.88
CA LEU A 187 -10.76 -3.74 18.31
C LEU A 187 -10.62 -4.97 19.19
N ALA A 188 -11.16 -6.12 18.76
CA ALA A 188 -11.01 -7.37 19.51
C ALA A 188 -9.54 -7.78 19.69
N GLN A 189 -8.67 -7.44 18.73
CA GLN A 189 -7.23 -7.74 18.80
C GLN A 189 -6.50 -6.91 19.85
N VAL A 190 -6.97 -5.69 20.15
CA VAL A 190 -6.31 -4.77 21.10
C VAL A 190 -6.26 -5.37 22.51
N TRP A 191 -7.27 -6.16 22.86
CA TRP A 191 -7.44 -6.75 24.18
C TRP A 191 -6.74 -8.11 24.34
N GLY A 192 -6.25 -8.69 23.23
CA GLY A 192 -5.65 -10.04 23.18
C GLY A 192 -6.64 -11.15 22.78
N GLU A 193 -6.09 -12.31 22.39
CA GLU A 193 -6.85 -13.45 21.85
C GLU A 193 -7.53 -14.35 22.90
N SER A 194 -7.30 -14.14 24.21
CA SER A 194 -7.87 -15.05 25.22
C SER A 194 -9.36 -14.81 25.38
N ALA A 195 -10.15 -15.88 25.20
CA ALA A 195 -11.60 -15.89 25.42
C ALA A 195 -12.01 -15.51 26.86
N GLU A 196 -11.05 -15.51 27.81
CA GLU A 196 -11.22 -15.08 29.20
C GLU A 196 -10.76 -13.63 29.48
N ALA A 197 -10.22 -12.90 28.51
CA ALA A 197 -9.89 -11.48 28.65
C ALA A 197 -11.19 -10.66 28.63
N GLN A 198 -12.02 -10.83 29.66
CA GLN A 198 -13.21 -10.05 29.89
C GLN A 198 -12.74 -8.66 30.33
N VAL A 199 -12.43 -7.80 29.35
CA VAL A 199 -12.03 -6.41 29.57
C VAL A 199 -13.08 -5.77 30.48
N SER A 200 -12.68 -5.50 31.71
CA SER A 200 -13.53 -4.86 32.70
C SER A 200 -13.23 -3.38 32.70
N PHE A 201 -14.22 -2.59 32.32
CA PHE A 201 -14.18 -1.15 32.52
C PHE A 201 -14.77 -0.82 33.89
N GLU A 202 -14.17 0.13 34.60
CA GLU A 202 -14.68 0.63 35.87
C GLU A 202 -16.11 1.20 35.73
N ASN A 203 -16.38 1.85 34.60
CA ASN A 203 -17.67 2.46 34.29
C ASN A 203 -17.80 2.75 32.78
N GLU A 204 -19.01 3.09 32.35
CA GLU A 204 -19.29 3.44 30.96
C GLU A 204 -18.48 4.65 30.45
N ALA A 205 -18.15 5.60 31.33
CA ALA A 205 -17.39 6.78 30.92
C ALA A 205 -15.93 6.42 30.58
N GLN A 206 -15.29 5.54 31.36
CA GLN A 206 -13.98 4.98 31.05
C GLN A 206 -14.02 4.21 29.73
N ALA A 207 -15.02 3.34 29.54
CA ALA A 207 -15.18 2.59 28.29
C ALA A 207 -15.28 3.51 27.06
N ARG A 208 -16.12 4.55 27.13
CA ARG A 208 -16.27 5.54 26.06
C ARG A 208 -14.99 6.35 25.83
N ALA A 209 -14.27 6.71 26.89
CA ALA A 209 -13.01 7.45 26.80
C ALA A 209 -11.91 6.62 26.13
N ILE A 210 -11.74 5.36 26.52
CA ILE A 210 -10.76 4.43 25.94
C ILE A 210 -11.10 4.16 24.48
N ALA A 211 -12.33 3.76 24.17
CA ALA A 211 -12.76 3.51 22.79
C ALA A 211 -12.63 4.76 21.90
N GLY A 212 -13.01 5.93 22.42
CA GLY A 212 -12.86 7.20 21.71
C GLY A 212 -11.40 7.57 21.44
N THR A 213 -10.49 7.25 22.37
CA THR A 213 -9.05 7.47 22.20
C THR A 213 -8.47 6.52 21.14
N LEU A 214 -8.89 5.25 21.13
CA LEU A 214 -8.51 4.28 20.09
C LEU A 214 -8.93 4.71 18.69
N MET A 215 -10.19 5.14 18.52
CA MET A 215 -10.68 5.63 17.22
C MET A 215 -9.92 6.87 16.77
N LYS A 216 -9.74 7.86 17.67
CA LYS A 216 -8.99 9.08 17.36
C LYS A 216 -7.54 8.78 17.00
N LEU A 217 -6.90 7.83 17.69
CA LEU A 217 -5.54 7.41 17.36
C LEU A 217 -5.49 6.83 15.95
N HIS A 218 -6.37 5.89 15.62
CA HIS A 218 -6.47 5.28 14.30
C HIS A 218 -6.68 6.33 13.19
N GLU A 219 -7.65 7.25 13.38
CA GLU A 219 -7.94 8.33 12.45
C GLU A 219 -6.76 9.31 12.30
N SER A 220 -6.08 9.62 13.41
CA SER A 220 -4.94 10.55 13.40
C SER A 220 -3.74 10.01 12.62
N ILE A 221 -3.48 8.69 12.72
CA ILE A 221 -2.44 7.99 11.96
C ILE A 221 -2.77 8.04 10.48
N GLY A 222 -3.99 7.64 10.09
CA GLY A 222 -4.43 7.69 8.70
C GLY A 222 -4.33 9.10 8.10
N ALA A 223 -4.81 10.11 8.83
CA ALA A 223 -4.70 11.50 8.40
C ALA A 223 -3.25 11.98 8.28
N ALA A 224 -2.34 11.51 9.13
CA ALA A 224 -0.92 11.84 9.04
C ALA A 224 -0.26 11.20 7.82
N LEU A 225 -0.53 9.92 7.53
CA LEU A 225 -0.03 9.25 6.33
C LEU A 225 -0.56 9.89 5.04
N GLU A 226 -1.83 10.29 5.03
CA GLU A 226 -2.41 11.05 3.92
C GLU A 226 -1.74 12.43 3.73
N ARG A 227 -1.47 13.15 4.83
CA ARG A 227 -0.74 14.42 4.79
C ARG A 227 0.68 14.21 4.27
N GLY A 228 1.38 13.19 4.75
CA GLY A 228 2.70 12.79 4.28
C GLY A 228 2.73 12.54 2.78
N GLY A 229 1.73 11.82 2.25
CA GLY A 229 1.59 11.56 0.81
C GLY A 229 1.40 12.82 -0.05
N ARG A 230 1.07 13.95 0.56
CA ARG A 230 0.93 15.27 -0.09
C ARG A 230 2.11 16.22 0.22
N GLY A 231 3.22 15.68 0.73
CA GLY A 231 4.42 16.45 1.08
C GLY A 231 4.35 17.15 2.45
N GLY A 232 3.38 16.81 3.30
CA GLY A 232 3.31 17.25 4.69
C GLY A 232 4.06 16.32 5.65
N ALA A 233 3.92 16.57 6.95
CA ALA A 233 4.45 15.66 7.97
C ALA A 233 3.65 14.33 8.00
N SER A 234 4.38 13.21 7.94
CA SER A 234 3.84 11.84 8.06
C SER A 234 3.60 11.46 9.52
N HIS A 235 3.00 10.28 9.74
CA HIS A 235 2.92 9.67 11.08
C HIS A 235 4.33 9.33 11.57
N ARG A 236 4.63 9.67 12.82
CA ARG A 236 5.87 9.31 13.48
C ARG A 236 5.58 8.18 14.47
N PRO A 237 6.16 6.98 14.28
CA PRO A 237 5.96 5.82 15.15
C PRO A 237 6.21 6.11 16.63
N ARG A 238 5.35 5.54 17.48
CA ARG A 238 5.46 5.64 18.94
C ARG A 238 6.25 4.45 19.47
N LEU A 239 7.54 4.65 19.72
CA LEU A 239 8.45 3.61 20.19
C LEU A 239 8.76 3.81 21.66
N ALA A 240 8.67 2.76 22.48
CA ALA A 240 9.15 2.82 23.85
C ALA A 240 10.67 2.86 23.87
N LEU A 241 11.21 3.47 24.92
CA LEU A 241 12.65 3.49 25.17
C LEU A 241 13.07 2.23 25.91
N ARG A 242 14.18 1.67 25.48
CA ARG A 242 14.90 0.57 26.14
C ARG A 242 15.59 1.09 27.40
N PRO A 243 16.10 0.18 28.27
CA PRO A 243 16.89 0.57 29.44
C PRO A 243 18.15 1.39 29.12
N ASP A 244 18.69 1.25 27.92
CA ASP A 244 19.83 2.03 27.40
C ASP A 244 19.44 3.43 26.87
N GLY A 245 18.15 3.77 26.90
CA GLY A 245 17.61 5.04 26.42
C GLY A 245 17.36 5.12 24.92
N LEU A 246 17.62 4.05 24.16
CA LEU A 246 17.38 4.01 22.71
C LEU A 246 15.98 3.47 22.38
N PRO A 247 15.41 3.79 21.21
CA PRO A 247 14.14 3.21 20.77
C PRO A 247 14.19 1.68 20.65
N GLY A 248 13.12 1.03 21.13
CA GLY A 248 12.89 -0.42 21.03
C GLY A 248 12.48 -0.84 19.62
N GLY A 249 11.22 -0.60 19.26
CA GLY A 249 10.66 -0.89 17.93
C GLY A 249 10.14 -2.31 17.75
N ASN A 250 10.49 -3.26 18.62
CA ASN A 250 10.11 -4.67 18.50
C ASN A 250 8.61 -4.90 18.68
N ASP A 251 8.01 -4.27 19.70
CA ASP A 251 6.57 -4.31 19.95
C ASP A 251 5.80 -3.66 18.79
N TRP A 252 6.30 -2.53 18.31
CA TRP A 252 5.71 -1.79 17.19
C TRP A 252 5.68 -2.67 15.94
N ALA A 253 6.82 -3.28 15.60
CA ALA A 253 6.94 -4.17 14.44
C ALA A 253 6.03 -5.39 14.57
N SER A 254 5.93 -5.97 15.77
CA SER A 254 5.03 -7.10 16.04
C SER A 254 3.55 -6.72 15.89
N GLY A 255 3.19 -5.49 16.25
CA GLY A 255 1.87 -4.93 15.97
C GLY A 255 1.62 -4.77 14.48
N PHE A 256 2.59 -4.22 13.75
CA PHE A 256 2.52 -4.02 12.31
C PHE A 256 2.30 -5.35 11.57
N VAL A 257 3.10 -6.38 11.89
CA VAL A 257 2.97 -7.72 11.31
C VAL A 257 1.60 -8.34 11.61
N LEU A 258 1.08 -8.21 12.83
CA LEU A 258 -0.29 -8.65 13.15
C LEU A 258 -1.33 -7.90 12.30
N GLY A 259 -1.15 -6.59 12.07
CA GLY A 259 -2.03 -5.81 11.21
C GLY A 259 -2.03 -6.30 9.76
N MET A 260 -0.87 -6.72 9.24
CA MET A 260 -0.77 -7.36 7.92
C MET A 260 -1.50 -8.71 7.88
N GLN A 261 -1.40 -9.50 8.96
CA GLN A 261 -2.04 -10.83 9.05
C GLN A 261 -3.57 -10.75 9.04
N ILE A 262 -4.16 -9.77 9.73
CA ILE A 262 -5.63 -9.63 9.80
C ILE A 262 -6.22 -8.85 8.62
N ALA A 263 -5.38 -8.20 7.81
CA ALA A 263 -5.76 -7.45 6.62
C ALA A 263 -4.87 -7.82 5.43
N PRO A 264 -4.87 -9.09 4.98
CA PRO A 264 -3.88 -9.63 4.04
C PRO A 264 -3.98 -9.09 2.61
N GLU A 265 -5.13 -8.53 2.24
CA GLU A 265 -5.40 -8.04 0.91
C GLU A 265 -4.45 -6.89 0.54
N GLY A 266 -3.73 -7.05 -0.57
CA GLY A 266 -2.78 -6.06 -1.09
C GLY A 266 -1.33 -6.23 -0.64
N TRP A 267 -1.05 -7.00 0.42
CA TRP A 267 0.33 -7.28 0.84
C TRP A 267 1.02 -8.33 -0.04
N GLN A 268 0.29 -9.31 -0.57
CA GLN A 268 0.88 -10.37 -1.40
C GLN A 268 1.64 -9.85 -2.64
N PRO A 269 1.07 -8.93 -3.46
CA PRO A 269 1.82 -8.38 -4.59
C PRO A 269 3.06 -7.60 -4.16
N LEU A 270 3.01 -6.92 -3.02
CA LEU A 270 4.16 -6.19 -2.45
C LEU A 270 5.27 -7.17 -2.03
N LEU A 271 4.90 -8.27 -1.37
CA LEU A 271 5.82 -9.32 -0.93
C LEU A 271 6.43 -10.12 -2.09
N ALA A 272 5.71 -10.25 -3.20
CA ALA A 272 6.17 -10.97 -4.39
C ALA A 272 7.12 -10.15 -5.28
N ASP A 273 7.24 -8.84 -5.04
CA ASP A 273 8.10 -7.94 -5.80
C ASP A 273 9.37 -7.62 -4.98
N ASP A 274 10.54 -8.02 -5.49
CA ASP A 274 11.83 -7.88 -4.79
C ASP A 274 12.21 -6.42 -4.49
N GLU A 275 11.73 -5.45 -5.28
CA GLU A 275 12.05 -4.03 -5.10
C GLU A 275 11.04 -3.37 -4.16
N ALA A 276 9.75 -3.64 -4.34
CA ALA A 276 8.70 -3.10 -3.49
C ALA A 276 8.73 -3.71 -2.09
N GLY A 277 9.06 -5.00 -1.97
CA GLY A 277 9.19 -5.72 -0.70
C GLY A 277 10.32 -5.21 0.21
N GLN A 278 11.30 -4.48 -0.33
CA GLN A 278 12.40 -3.90 0.46
C GLN A 278 11.90 -2.93 1.53
N ALA A 279 10.77 -2.26 1.30
CA ALA A 279 10.17 -1.35 2.27
C ALA A 279 9.81 -2.06 3.59
N LEU A 280 9.54 -3.37 3.57
CA LEU A 280 9.20 -4.14 4.78
C LEU A 280 10.42 -4.60 5.58
N VAL A 281 11.63 -4.56 5.01
CA VAL A 281 12.84 -5.11 5.64
C VAL A 281 13.08 -4.54 7.05
N PRO A 282 13.01 -3.21 7.30
CA PRO A 282 13.22 -2.68 8.65
C PRO A 282 12.19 -3.20 9.67
N ILE A 283 10.95 -3.40 9.24
CA ILE A 283 9.88 -3.93 10.08
C ILE A 283 10.15 -5.40 10.42
N MET A 284 10.50 -6.22 9.42
CA MET A 284 10.81 -7.64 9.64
C MET A 284 12.06 -7.83 10.49
N MET A 285 13.09 -6.99 10.30
CA MET A 285 14.28 -7.01 11.16
C MET A 285 13.94 -6.73 12.63
N LEU A 286 13.07 -5.75 12.90
CA LEU A 286 12.64 -5.47 14.27
C LEU A 286 11.76 -6.57 14.85
N HIS A 287 10.87 -7.16 14.03
CA HIS A 287 9.99 -8.24 14.48
C HIS A 287 10.77 -9.50 14.90
N HIS A 288 11.78 -9.89 14.10
CA HIS A 288 12.57 -11.10 14.34
C HIS A 288 13.86 -10.88 15.15
N GLU A 289 14.13 -9.67 15.65
CA GLU A 289 15.37 -9.38 16.38
C GLU A 289 15.62 -10.31 17.58
N HIS A 290 14.53 -10.75 18.22
CA HIS A 290 14.56 -11.59 19.41
C HIS A 290 13.84 -12.92 19.17
N ASP A 291 13.81 -13.40 17.92
CA ASP A 291 13.16 -14.67 17.55
C ASP A 291 13.69 -15.84 18.39
N GLU A 292 12.83 -16.79 18.74
CA GLU A 292 13.25 -17.98 19.48
C GLU A 292 14.22 -18.84 18.64
N ASP A 293 13.98 -18.90 17.33
CA ASP A 293 14.87 -19.55 16.37
C ASP A 293 16.01 -18.59 15.99
N GLU A 294 17.22 -18.93 16.43
CA GLU A 294 18.42 -18.15 16.13
C GLU A 294 18.72 -18.07 14.61
N ALA A 295 18.26 -19.04 13.81
CA ALA A 295 18.43 -19.01 12.36
C ALA A 295 17.54 -17.96 11.67
N LEU A 296 16.45 -17.54 12.30
CA LEU A 296 15.55 -16.49 11.82
C LEU A 296 15.96 -15.10 12.29
N ARG A 297 16.85 -15.00 13.29
CA ARG A 297 17.30 -13.71 13.81
C ARG A 297 18.09 -12.93 12.74
N PRO A 298 17.76 -11.66 12.51
CA PRO A 298 18.53 -10.80 11.64
C PRO A 298 19.87 -10.41 12.30
N PRO A 299 20.79 -9.79 11.54
CA PRO A 299 21.97 -9.17 12.11
C PRO A 299 21.61 -8.17 13.23
N PRO A 300 22.43 -8.05 14.29
CA PRO A 300 22.18 -7.12 15.38
C PRO A 300 22.00 -5.69 14.88
N ILE A 301 20.97 -5.01 15.38
CA ILE A 301 20.74 -3.60 15.11
C ILE A 301 21.61 -2.78 16.05
N ASP A 302 22.60 -2.07 15.50
CA ASP A 302 23.51 -1.27 16.30
C ASP A 302 22.86 0.01 16.87
N ALA A 303 23.56 0.65 17.80
CA ALA A 303 23.05 1.84 18.48
C ALA A 303 22.79 3.03 17.54
N ALA A 304 23.57 3.17 16.46
CA ALA A 304 23.40 4.25 15.49
C ALA A 304 22.12 4.02 14.68
N MET A 305 21.90 2.79 14.20
CA MET A 305 20.66 2.41 13.54
C MET A 305 19.44 2.55 14.47
N ARG A 306 19.58 2.17 15.75
CA ARG A 306 18.50 2.31 16.74
C ARG A 306 18.07 3.76 16.95
N ALA A 307 19.03 4.69 16.99
CA ALA A 307 18.75 6.11 17.20
C ALA A 307 17.86 6.71 16.08
N GLU A 308 18.01 6.19 14.86
CA GLU A 308 17.28 6.67 13.67
C GLU A 308 15.94 5.97 13.45
N LEU A 309 15.60 4.94 14.24
CA LEU A 309 14.40 4.11 14.03
C LEU A 309 13.09 4.91 13.86
N PRO A 310 12.79 5.95 14.66
CA PRO A 310 11.55 6.71 14.49
C PRO A 310 11.42 7.33 13.09
N GLU A 311 12.52 7.85 12.54
CA GLU A 311 12.51 8.50 11.23
C GLU A 311 12.51 7.47 10.10
N VAL A 312 13.32 6.41 10.23
CA VAL A 312 13.34 5.28 9.28
C VAL A 312 11.95 4.65 9.16
N LEU A 313 11.28 4.38 10.27
CA LEU A 313 9.95 3.77 10.25
C LEU A 313 8.89 4.75 9.73
N ALA A 314 9.01 6.06 9.99
CA ALA A 314 8.10 7.07 9.42
C ALA A 314 8.19 7.11 7.88
N ASP A 315 9.41 7.03 7.33
CA ASP A 315 9.66 6.96 5.89
C ASP A 315 9.13 5.65 5.29
N VAL A 316 9.40 4.51 5.95
CA VAL A 316 8.86 3.20 5.55
C VAL A 316 7.33 3.23 5.49
N LEU A 317 6.66 3.76 6.52
CA LEU A 317 5.21 3.88 6.54
C LEU A 317 4.69 4.73 5.38
N LEU A 318 5.34 5.85 5.10
CA LEU A 318 4.97 6.72 3.99
C LEU A 318 5.11 5.99 2.65
N GLN A 319 6.22 5.28 2.45
CA GLN A 319 6.48 4.49 1.24
C GLN A 319 5.44 3.39 1.06
N LEU A 320 5.18 2.57 2.09
CA LEU A 320 4.18 1.49 2.06
C LEU A 320 2.79 2.05 1.79
N HIS A 321 2.42 3.15 2.48
CA HIS A 321 1.14 3.81 2.26
C HIS A 321 0.99 4.26 0.81
N GLN A 322 2.02 4.81 0.17
CA GLN A 322 1.99 5.20 -1.25
C GLN A 322 1.95 4.01 -2.21
N GLN A 323 2.78 2.99 -1.99
CA GLN A 323 2.88 1.80 -2.85
C GLN A 323 1.58 0.98 -2.85
N LEU A 324 0.91 0.88 -1.70
CA LEU A 324 -0.34 0.14 -1.58
C LEU A 324 -1.57 0.96 -2.02
N ALA A 325 -1.43 2.27 -2.26
CA ALA A 325 -2.53 3.15 -2.64
C ALA A 325 -3.30 2.70 -3.90
N PRO A 326 -2.66 2.20 -4.98
CA PRO A 326 -3.37 1.66 -6.15
C PRO A 326 -4.25 0.46 -5.79
N ALA A 327 -3.75 -0.49 -4.99
CA ALA A 327 -4.51 -1.65 -4.54
C ALA A 327 -5.72 -1.23 -3.69
N ARG A 328 -5.55 -0.27 -2.76
CA ARG A 328 -6.68 0.25 -1.95
C ARG A 328 -7.75 0.88 -2.83
N ARG A 329 -7.33 1.71 -3.80
CA ARG A 329 -8.26 2.39 -4.72
C ARG A 329 -9.05 1.41 -5.58
N GLU A 330 -8.41 0.33 -6.02
CA GLU A 330 -9.07 -0.69 -6.84
C GLU A 330 -10.07 -1.51 -6.02
N LEU A 331 -9.70 -1.97 -4.82
CA LEU A 331 -10.63 -2.69 -3.94
C LEU A 331 -11.82 -1.82 -3.54
N GLN A 332 -11.58 -0.58 -3.12
CA GLN A 332 -12.66 0.37 -2.80
C GLN A 332 -13.58 0.64 -4.00
N ARG A 333 -13.03 0.68 -5.23
CA ARG A 333 -13.84 0.83 -6.44
C ARG A 333 -14.69 -0.41 -6.68
N SER A 334 -14.11 -1.61 -6.55
CA SER A 334 -14.81 -2.88 -6.71
C SER A 334 -15.95 -3.03 -5.70
N GLU A 335 -15.70 -2.73 -4.42
CA GLU A 335 -16.72 -2.75 -3.36
C GLU A 335 -17.85 -1.77 -3.64
N ARG A 336 -17.52 -0.53 -4.04
CA ARG A 336 -18.53 0.47 -4.44
C ARG A 336 -19.38 0.00 -5.62
N GLN A 337 -18.77 -0.69 -6.60
CA GLN A 337 -19.50 -1.27 -7.73
C GLN A 337 -20.39 -2.44 -7.29
N ALA A 338 -19.90 -3.32 -6.42
CA ALA A 338 -20.68 -4.43 -5.86
C ALA A 338 -21.90 -3.95 -5.06
N LEU A 339 -21.78 -2.82 -4.36
CA LEU A 339 -22.87 -2.18 -3.63
C LEU A 339 -23.87 -1.42 -4.54
N THR A 340 -23.59 -1.25 -5.83
CA THR A 340 -24.57 -0.64 -6.73
C THR A 340 -25.77 -1.57 -6.90
N PHE A 341 -26.86 -1.26 -6.18
CA PHE A 341 -28.11 -1.97 -6.30
C PHE A 341 -28.66 -1.85 -7.73
N ARG A 342 -28.50 -2.93 -8.51
CA ARG A 342 -29.15 -3.05 -9.82
C ARG A 342 -30.62 -3.38 -9.57
N ARG A 343 -31.51 -2.41 -9.82
CA ARG A 343 -32.97 -2.63 -9.67
C ARG A 343 -33.37 -3.85 -10.50
N SER A 344 -33.95 -4.85 -9.83
CA SER A 344 -34.47 -6.06 -10.47
C SER A 344 -35.67 -5.76 -11.37
N ALA A 345 -36.42 -4.70 -11.06
CA ALA A 345 -37.52 -4.20 -11.88
C ALA A 345 -37.10 -2.97 -12.69
N PRO A 346 -37.57 -2.83 -13.95
CA PRO A 346 -37.44 -1.59 -14.70
C PRO A 346 -37.93 -0.40 -13.89
N LYS A 347 -37.30 0.76 -14.06
CA LYS A 347 -37.77 1.99 -13.44
C LYS A 347 -39.18 2.29 -13.97
N VAL A 348 -40.19 2.13 -13.13
CA VAL A 348 -41.58 2.46 -13.46
C VAL A 348 -41.63 3.95 -13.83
N GLY A 349 -41.95 4.23 -15.08
CA GLY A 349 -42.11 5.59 -15.59
C GLY A 349 -43.29 6.28 -14.92
N ARG A 350 -43.19 7.59 -14.75
CA ARG A 350 -44.23 8.41 -14.08
C ARG A 350 -45.63 8.23 -14.68
N ASN A 351 -45.72 7.89 -15.97
CA ASN A 351 -46.98 7.66 -16.68
C ASN A 351 -47.33 6.18 -16.93
N ASP A 352 -46.48 5.24 -16.52
CA ASP A 352 -46.69 3.81 -16.77
C ASP A 352 -47.80 3.24 -15.87
N PRO A 353 -48.41 2.09 -16.25
CA PRO A 353 -49.35 1.39 -15.38
C PRO A 353 -48.74 1.13 -14.00
N CYS A 354 -49.51 1.42 -12.95
CA CYS A 354 -49.02 1.31 -11.58
C CYS A 354 -48.87 -0.18 -11.18
N PRO A 355 -47.71 -0.59 -10.62
CA PRO A 355 -47.42 -1.99 -10.31
C PRO A 355 -48.31 -2.59 -9.20
N CYS A 356 -49.10 -1.78 -8.48
CA CYS A 356 -50.07 -2.27 -7.49
C CYS A 356 -51.35 -2.88 -8.09
N GLY A 357 -51.46 -2.96 -9.43
CA GLY A 357 -52.61 -3.55 -10.11
C GLY A 357 -53.85 -2.65 -10.20
N SER A 358 -53.75 -1.37 -9.81
CA SER A 358 -54.90 -0.45 -9.79
C SER A 358 -55.40 0.03 -11.15
N GLY A 359 -54.70 -0.30 -12.25
CA GLY A 359 -54.98 0.18 -13.60
C GLY A 359 -54.70 1.67 -13.85
N ARG A 360 -54.28 2.43 -12.82
CA ARG A 360 -53.98 3.87 -12.93
C ARG A 360 -52.51 4.12 -13.29
N LYS A 361 -52.18 5.31 -13.82
CA LYS A 361 -50.78 5.73 -14.03
C LYS A 361 -50.05 5.88 -12.69
N TYR A 362 -48.77 5.51 -12.62
CA TYR A 362 -47.96 5.53 -11.39
C TYR A 362 -48.03 6.87 -10.64
N LYS A 363 -47.93 8.01 -11.36
CA LYS A 363 -48.04 9.36 -10.78
C LYS A 363 -49.34 9.70 -10.07
N ALA A 364 -50.42 8.98 -10.40
CA ALA A 364 -51.76 9.22 -9.89
C ALA A 364 -52.20 8.12 -8.90
N CYS A 365 -51.28 7.24 -8.49
CA CYS A 365 -51.52 6.14 -7.59
C CYS A 365 -50.41 6.07 -6.52
N CYS A 366 -49.53 5.07 -6.56
CA CYS A 366 -48.52 4.86 -5.52
C CYS A 366 -47.53 6.02 -5.37
N ALA A 367 -47.29 6.82 -6.42
CA ALA A 367 -46.41 7.99 -6.30
C ALA A 367 -46.98 9.12 -5.42
N LEU A 368 -48.28 9.11 -5.13
CA LEU A 368 -48.93 10.07 -4.23
C LEU A 368 -48.96 9.57 -2.76
N GLN A 369 -48.75 8.27 -2.54
CA GLN A 369 -48.76 7.64 -1.21
C GLN A 369 -47.37 7.58 -0.55
N ALA A 370 -46.31 7.90 -1.29
CA ALA A 370 -44.93 7.92 -0.80
C ALA A 370 -44.50 9.31 -0.26
N GLY A 371 -45.46 10.10 0.23
CA GLY A 371 -45.27 11.47 0.73
C GLY A 371 -45.15 11.54 2.24
#